data_AF-A0A1A8D6Z4-F1
#
_entry.id   AF-A0A1A8D6Z4-F1
#
_cell.length_a   1.000
_cell.length_b   1.000
_cell.length_c   1.000
_cell.angle_alpha   90.00
_cell.angle_beta   90.00
_cell.angle_gamma   90.00
#
_symmetry.space_group_name_H-M   'P 1'
#
loop_
_entity.id
_entity.type
_entity.pdbx_description
1 polymer ?
#
loop_
_entity_poly.entity_id
_entity_poly.type
_entity_poly.pdbx_seq_one_letter_code
_entity_poly.pdbx_strand_id
1 'polypeptide(L)'
;AKVACLEALKSQRADLGLQRDWEGNYLKRDSPDTASSFTLISSMLQRKDKFMRVLFSCNVRKINRFHKTENRAVLITDRHLYKMDPLRQYKPMKSIPLYNVTGMSISSGKDQLVVFHTKDSRDLVVCLQGMVPANESRIGELVGTLLSHFKSEKRKLQVNIASPIQCSMNGRKCTIIVEPKINQSQPDFTKSRSGYILNVPGN
;
A
#
# COMPACT_ATOMS: atom_id res chain seq x y z
N ALA A 1 -14.57 -8.08 5.13
CA ALA A 1 -13.70 -7.22 4.31
C ALA A 1 -14.46 -6.49 3.19
N LYS A 2 -15.14 -7.18 2.24
CA LYS A 2 -15.89 -6.53 1.15
C LYS A 2 -16.95 -5.51 1.62
N VAL A 3 -17.73 -5.85 2.65
CA VAL A 3 -18.71 -4.93 3.27
C VAL A 3 -18.03 -3.67 3.79
N ALA A 4 -16.95 -3.80 4.56
CA ALA A 4 -16.21 -2.65 5.09
C ALA A 4 -15.60 -1.75 4.00
N CYS A 5 -15.14 -2.35 2.89
CA CYS A 5 -14.70 -1.59 1.72
C CYS A 5 -15.84 -0.80 1.08
N LEU A 6 -16.99 -1.44 0.87
CA LEU A 6 -18.17 -0.78 0.32
C LEU A 6 -18.63 0.37 1.22
N GLU A 7 -18.73 0.16 2.53
CA GLU A 7 -19.10 1.20 3.49
C GLU A 7 -18.15 2.42 3.43
N ALA A 8 -16.85 2.19 3.24
CA ALA A 8 -15.86 3.26 3.25
C ALA A 8 -15.68 3.97 1.90
N LEU A 9 -15.84 3.26 0.77
CA LEU A 9 -15.42 3.75 -0.55
C LEU A 9 -16.56 3.92 -1.56
N LYS A 10 -17.78 3.46 -1.25
CA LYS A 10 -18.91 3.50 -2.18
C LYS A 10 -19.15 4.93 -2.68
N SER A 11 -19.30 5.06 -3.99
CA SER A 11 -19.51 6.32 -4.73
C SER A 11 -18.38 7.35 -4.65
N GLN A 12 -17.29 7.07 -3.96
CA GLN A 12 -16.14 7.98 -3.83
C GLN A 12 -14.92 7.53 -4.65
N ARG A 13 -14.92 6.28 -5.14
CA ARG A 13 -13.86 5.72 -5.97
C ARG A 13 -14.43 4.76 -7.01
N ALA A 14 -13.92 4.82 -8.24
CA ALA A 14 -14.48 4.13 -9.40
C ALA A 14 -14.24 2.61 -9.40
N ASP A 15 -13.04 2.15 -9.03
CA ASP A 15 -12.69 0.73 -9.06
C ASP A 15 -12.23 0.20 -7.69
N LEU A 16 -13.08 -0.66 -7.13
CA LEU A 16 -12.89 -1.30 -5.83
C LEU A 16 -12.44 -2.77 -5.95
N GLY A 17 -12.38 -3.34 -7.15
CA GLY A 17 -12.02 -4.75 -7.35
C GLY A 17 -12.97 -5.75 -6.68
N LEU A 18 -14.27 -5.45 -6.57
CA LEU A 18 -15.24 -6.30 -5.87
C LEU A 18 -15.62 -7.57 -6.62
N GLN A 19 -15.49 -7.56 -7.95
CA GLN A 19 -15.89 -8.66 -8.85
C GLN A 19 -14.93 -9.84 -8.84
N ARG A 20 -13.71 -9.65 -8.30
CA ARG A 20 -12.71 -10.71 -8.17
C ARG A 20 -12.67 -11.28 -6.76
N ASP A 21 -12.04 -12.43 -6.63
CA ASP A 21 -11.62 -12.97 -5.35
C ASP A 21 -10.46 -12.17 -4.78
N TRP A 22 -10.44 -12.08 -3.45
CA TRP A 22 -9.47 -11.30 -2.68
C TRP A 22 -8.49 -12.26 -2.02
N GLU A 23 -7.21 -12.15 -2.36
CA GLU A 23 -6.17 -13.13 -1.98
C GLU A 23 -5.43 -12.78 -0.69
N GLY A 24 -5.28 -11.49 -0.43
CA GLY A 24 -4.40 -10.91 0.58
C GLY A 24 -2.91 -11.03 0.22
N ASN A 25 -2.41 -12.21 -0.15
CA ASN A 25 -0.97 -12.47 -0.21
C ASN A 25 -0.38 -12.47 -1.64
N TYR A 26 -0.36 -11.32 -2.28
CA TYR A 26 0.06 -11.20 -3.68
C TYR A 26 1.55 -11.42 -3.94
N LEU A 27 2.42 -11.21 -2.94
CA LEU A 27 3.84 -11.56 -3.08
C LEU A 27 4.08 -13.07 -3.20
N LYS A 28 3.17 -13.88 -2.65
CA LYS A 28 3.19 -15.33 -2.83
C LYS A 28 2.52 -15.76 -4.14
N ARG A 29 1.43 -15.09 -4.53
CA ARG A 29 0.64 -15.44 -5.73
C ARG A 29 1.28 -15.01 -7.05
N ASP A 30 1.68 -13.74 -7.14
CA ASP A 30 2.04 -13.11 -8.43
C ASP A 30 3.53 -13.09 -8.73
N SER A 31 4.36 -13.57 -7.80
CA SER A 31 5.82 -13.49 -7.91
C SER A 31 6.46 -14.88 -7.71
N PRO A 32 6.14 -15.88 -8.56
CA PRO A 32 6.54 -17.28 -8.37
C PRO A 32 8.05 -17.43 -8.16
N ASP A 33 8.86 -16.72 -8.94
CA ASP A 33 10.33 -16.76 -8.86
C ASP A 33 10.89 -16.34 -7.51
N THR A 34 10.15 -15.50 -6.77
CA THR A 34 10.59 -14.95 -5.48
C THR A 34 9.73 -15.39 -4.30
N ALA A 35 8.68 -16.18 -4.56
CA ALA A 35 7.69 -16.62 -3.57
C ALA A 35 8.31 -17.48 -2.46
N SER A 36 9.30 -18.32 -2.79
CA SER A 36 10.05 -19.13 -1.83
C SER A 36 10.83 -18.27 -0.83
N SER A 37 11.56 -17.28 -1.34
CA SER A 37 12.32 -16.31 -0.54
C SER A 37 11.38 -15.48 0.35
N PHE A 38 10.29 -14.97 -0.21
CA PHE A 38 9.27 -14.26 0.56
C PHE A 38 8.67 -15.14 1.67
N THR A 39 8.30 -16.39 1.37
CA THR A 39 7.72 -17.31 2.34
C THR A 39 8.69 -17.60 3.49
N LEU A 40 9.97 -17.81 3.19
CA LEU A 40 11.01 -17.99 4.20
C LEU A 40 11.13 -16.79 5.14
N ILE A 41 11.27 -15.57 4.58
CA ILE A 41 11.34 -14.34 5.38
C ILE A 41 10.07 -14.13 6.19
N SER A 42 8.89 -14.33 5.59
CA SER A 42 7.59 -14.19 6.26
C SER A 42 7.49 -15.14 7.46
N SER A 43 7.90 -16.40 7.33
CA SER A 43 7.92 -17.37 8.43
C SER A 43 8.94 -17.02 9.53
N MET A 44 10.07 -16.42 9.18
CA MET A 44 11.02 -15.90 10.18
C MET A 44 10.43 -14.71 10.94
N LEU A 45 9.81 -13.76 10.24
CA LEU A 45 9.11 -12.64 10.87
C LEU A 45 7.93 -13.13 11.73
N GLN A 46 7.24 -14.17 11.30
CA GLN A 46 6.13 -14.76 12.05
C GLN A 46 6.59 -15.27 13.40
N ARG A 47 7.70 -16.02 13.44
CA ARG A 47 8.30 -16.50 14.70
C ARG A 47 8.82 -15.35 15.57
N LYS A 48 9.46 -14.35 14.95
CA LYS A 48 10.05 -13.20 15.65
C LYS A 48 8.98 -12.29 16.28
N ASP A 49 8.04 -11.82 15.46
CA ASP A 49 7.08 -10.77 15.83
C ASP A 49 5.71 -11.37 16.26
N LYS A 50 5.57 -12.71 16.19
CA LYS A 50 4.45 -13.52 16.68
C LYS A 50 3.10 -13.11 16.08
N PHE A 51 3.09 -12.72 14.81
CA PHE A 51 1.86 -12.42 14.09
C PHE A 51 1.15 -13.72 13.70
N MET A 52 -0.18 -13.72 13.66
CA MET A 52 -0.95 -14.94 13.39
C MET A 52 -1.25 -15.12 11.92
N ARG A 53 -1.37 -14.02 11.15
CA ARG A 53 -1.70 -14.08 9.73
C ARG A 53 -1.17 -12.91 8.93
N VAL A 54 -0.96 -13.16 7.64
CA VAL A 54 -0.79 -12.11 6.64
C VAL A 54 -2.17 -11.55 6.29
N LEU A 55 -2.33 -10.24 6.38
CA LEU A 55 -3.54 -9.52 5.96
C LEU A 55 -3.45 -9.11 4.50
N PHE A 56 -2.29 -8.56 4.10
CA PHE A 56 -2.08 -8.09 2.74
C PHE A 56 -0.58 -8.08 2.40
N SER A 57 -0.18 -8.44 1.19
CA SER A 57 1.19 -8.27 0.70
C SER A 57 1.16 -7.90 -0.78
N CYS A 58 2.04 -7.02 -1.23
CA CYS A 58 2.11 -6.62 -2.64
C CYS A 58 3.46 -5.96 -2.98
N ASN A 59 3.86 -6.05 -4.25
CA ASN A 59 4.93 -5.21 -4.78
C ASN A 59 4.44 -3.76 -4.87
N VAL A 60 5.35 -2.82 -4.61
CA VAL A 60 5.03 -1.39 -4.59
C VAL A 60 6.12 -0.55 -5.23
N ARG A 61 5.71 0.53 -5.88
CA ARG A 61 6.55 1.66 -6.27
C ARG A 61 6.57 2.67 -5.12
N LYS A 62 7.73 3.21 -4.76
CA LYS A 62 7.85 4.18 -3.67
C LYS A 62 8.91 5.24 -3.94
N ILE A 63 8.66 6.48 -3.51
CA ILE A 63 9.70 7.51 -3.40
C ILE A 63 10.47 7.45 -2.07
N ASN A 64 11.80 7.50 -2.15
CA ASN A 64 12.72 7.47 -1.02
C ASN A 64 13.05 8.89 -0.50
N ARG A 65 13.89 8.97 0.55
CA ARG A 65 14.31 10.26 1.15
C ARG A 65 15.15 11.15 0.22
N PHE A 66 15.72 10.57 -0.82
CA PHE A 66 16.53 11.23 -1.84
C PHE A 66 15.72 11.57 -3.10
N HIS A 67 14.39 11.48 -3.01
CA HIS A 67 13.46 11.75 -4.12
C HIS A 67 13.63 10.81 -5.32
N LYS A 68 14.25 9.65 -5.12
CA LYS A 68 14.36 8.60 -6.14
C LYS A 68 13.24 7.59 -5.95
N THR A 69 12.68 7.12 -7.05
CA THR A 69 11.71 6.04 -7.01
C THR A 69 12.40 4.68 -6.94
N GLU A 70 11.85 3.80 -6.12
CA GLU A 70 12.37 2.47 -5.84
C GLU A 70 11.24 1.44 -5.89
N ASN A 71 11.58 0.25 -6.39
CA ASN A 71 10.73 -0.92 -6.23
C ASN A 71 10.96 -1.51 -4.83
N ARG A 72 9.86 -1.67 -4.09
CA ARG A 72 9.83 -2.27 -2.75
C ARG A 72 8.66 -3.24 -2.69
N ALA A 73 8.50 -3.87 -1.54
CA ALA A 73 7.31 -4.64 -1.23
C ALA A 73 6.73 -4.22 0.12
N VAL A 74 5.43 -4.38 0.27
CA VAL A 74 4.74 -4.27 1.55
C VAL A 74 4.27 -5.64 2.00
N LEU A 75 4.44 -5.92 3.29
CA LEU A 75 3.80 -7.04 3.98
C LEU A 75 3.07 -6.46 5.17
N ILE A 76 1.76 -6.71 5.24
CA ILE A 76 0.90 -6.30 6.34
C ILE A 76 0.37 -7.55 7.00
N THR A 77 0.62 -7.66 8.29
CA THR A 77 0.15 -8.74 9.15
C THR A 77 -0.84 -8.18 10.15
N ASP A 78 -1.42 -9.03 10.98
CA ASP A 78 -2.24 -8.61 12.12
C ASP A 78 -1.45 -7.84 13.20
N ARG A 79 -0.13 -7.69 13.06
CA ARG A 79 0.71 -6.97 14.04
C ARG A 79 1.55 -5.85 13.47
N HIS A 80 1.98 -5.94 12.22
CA HIS A 80 2.95 -5.01 11.65
C HIS A 80 2.69 -4.73 10.18
N LEU A 81 3.06 -3.51 9.76
CA LEU A 81 3.28 -3.11 8.38
C LEU A 81 4.80 -3.08 8.12
N TYR A 82 5.28 -3.99 7.29
CA TYR A 82 6.67 -4.07 6.86
C TYR A 82 6.85 -3.45 5.48
N LYS A 83 7.94 -2.69 5.32
CA LYS A 83 8.52 -2.33 4.04
C LYS A 83 9.72 -3.24 3.80
N MET A 84 9.73 -3.96 2.68
CA MET A 84 10.75 -4.95 2.33
C MET A 84 11.46 -4.58 1.03
N ASP A 85 12.63 -5.19 0.81
CA ASP A 85 13.42 -5.06 -0.40
C ASP A 85 13.40 -6.37 -1.22
N PRO A 86 12.61 -6.46 -2.30
CA PRO A 86 12.53 -7.66 -3.13
C PRO A 86 13.88 -8.09 -3.70
N LEU A 87 14.75 -7.14 -4.06
CA LEU A 87 16.09 -7.42 -4.61
C LEU A 87 17.05 -8.00 -3.58
N ARG A 88 16.72 -7.87 -2.29
CA ARG A 88 17.48 -8.45 -1.18
C ARG A 88 16.69 -9.57 -0.53
N GLN A 89 16.07 -10.43 -1.35
CA GLN A 89 15.27 -11.58 -0.91
C GLN A 89 14.20 -11.20 0.12
N TYR A 90 13.51 -10.09 -0.11
CA TYR A 90 12.51 -9.52 0.81
C TYR A 90 13.02 -9.16 2.20
N LYS A 91 14.32 -8.83 2.36
CA LYS A 91 14.86 -8.32 3.62
C LYS A 91 13.98 -7.17 4.17
N PRO A 92 13.50 -7.26 5.42
CA PRO A 92 12.73 -6.18 6.04
C PRO A 92 13.60 -4.94 6.22
N MET A 93 13.13 -3.79 5.72
CA MET A 93 13.82 -2.51 5.82
C MET A 93 13.23 -1.59 6.89
N LYS A 94 11.90 -1.65 7.07
CA LYS A 94 11.17 -0.90 8.11
C LYS A 94 10.06 -1.81 8.62
N SER A 95 9.87 -1.85 9.94
CA SER A 95 8.72 -2.47 10.59
C SER A 95 7.96 -1.37 11.34
N ILE A 96 6.65 -1.29 11.11
CA ILE A 96 5.75 -0.35 11.77
C ILE A 96 4.71 -1.19 12.49
N PRO A 97 4.68 -1.21 13.83
CA PRO A 97 3.60 -1.88 14.55
C PRO A 97 2.26 -1.32 14.09
N LEU A 98 1.29 -2.21 13.83
CA LEU A 98 0.03 -1.81 13.20
C LEU A 98 -0.78 -0.86 14.08
N TYR A 99 -0.60 -0.92 15.40
CA TYR A 99 -1.17 0.05 16.36
C TYR A 99 -0.62 1.49 16.20
N ASN A 100 0.49 1.68 15.46
CA ASN A 100 1.04 2.98 15.10
C ASN A 100 0.52 3.50 13.77
N VAL A 101 -0.24 2.71 13.00
CA VAL A 101 -0.94 3.16 11.80
C VAL A 101 -2.27 3.78 12.23
N THR A 102 -2.42 5.07 12.02
CA THR A 102 -3.59 5.86 12.46
C THR A 102 -4.67 5.95 11.39
N GLY A 103 -4.27 5.86 10.12
CA GLY A 103 -5.18 5.94 9.00
C GLY A 103 -4.54 5.58 7.68
N MET A 104 -5.34 5.65 6.63
CA MET A 104 -4.92 5.45 5.27
C MET A 104 -5.61 6.45 4.35
N SER A 105 -4.85 7.11 3.47
CA SER A 105 -5.41 7.94 2.40
C SER A 105 -5.20 7.28 1.04
N ILE A 106 -6.21 7.39 0.19
CA ILE A 106 -6.18 6.94 -1.21
C ILE A 106 -6.72 8.06 -2.12
N SER A 107 -6.44 7.96 -3.41
CA SER A 107 -7.06 8.83 -4.42
C SER A 107 -8.50 8.41 -4.73
N SER A 108 -9.24 9.22 -5.48
CA SER A 108 -10.54 8.83 -6.06
C SER A 108 -10.42 8.10 -7.41
N GLY A 109 -9.23 8.11 -8.02
CA GLY A 109 -8.95 7.60 -9.36
C GLY A 109 -8.83 6.07 -9.45
N LYS A 110 -8.42 5.58 -10.63
CA LYS A 110 -8.12 4.16 -10.91
C LYS A 110 -6.66 3.76 -10.60
N ASP A 111 -5.84 4.72 -10.17
CA ASP A 111 -4.45 4.47 -9.78
C ASP A 111 -4.34 3.58 -8.53
N GLN A 112 -3.14 3.22 -8.09
CA GLN A 112 -2.97 2.35 -6.91
C GLN A 112 -2.27 3.07 -5.75
N LEU A 113 -2.42 4.39 -5.66
CA LEU A 113 -1.81 5.20 -4.63
C LEU A 113 -2.41 4.90 -3.26
N VAL A 114 -1.53 4.68 -2.28
CA VAL A 114 -1.87 4.51 -0.87
C VAL A 114 -0.88 5.29 -0.01
N VAL A 115 -1.40 5.99 0.97
CA VAL A 115 -0.62 6.61 2.04
C VAL A 115 -1.06 5.99 3.37
N PHE A 116 -0.15 5.28 4.04
CA PHE A 116 -0.38 4.85 5.42
C PHE A 116 0.08 5.94 6.38
N HIS A 117 -0.83 6.50 7.15
CA HIS A 117 -0.53 7.53 8.15
C HIS A 117 -0.05 6.91 9.45
N THR A 118 0.99 7.48 10.04
CA THR A 118 1.60 6.95 11.26
C THR A 118 1.65 7.98 12.38
N LYS A 119 1.58 7.51 13.64
CA LYS A 119 1.64 8.38 14.83
C LYS A 119 2.87 9.28 14.88
N ASP A 120 4.00 8.80 14.36
CA ASP A 120 5.28 9.52 14.33
C ASP A 120 5.40 10.51 13.16
N SER A 121 4.33 10.72 12.38
CA SER A 121 4.32 11.59 11.20
C SER A 121 5.40 11.21 10.17
N ARG A 122 5.61 9.90 9.98
CA ARG A 122 6.53 9.32 8.99
C ARG A 122 5.78 8.34 8.10
N ASP A 123 4.77 8.89 7.43
CA ASP A 123 3.81 8.22 6.58
C ASP A 123 4.50 7.41 5.48
N LEU A 124 3.93 6.25 5.19
CA LEU A 124 4.39 5.38 4.13
C LEU A 124 3.54 5.63 2.87
N VAL A 125 4.07 6.46 1.97
CA VAL A 125 3.53 6.65 0.61
C VAL A 125 4.04 5.55 -0.33
N VAL A 126 3.13 4.85 -1.00
CA VAL A 126 3.40 3.78 -1.97
C VAL A 126 2.34 3.77 -3.09
N CYS A 127 2.71 3.26 -4.26
CA CYS A 127 1.75 2.85 -5.29
C CYS A 127 1.84 1.34 -5.45
N LEU A 128 0.73 0.60 -5.35
CA LEU A 128 0.75 -0.85 -5.60
C LEU A 128 1.09 -1.11 -7.07
N GLN A 129 1.86 -2.16 -7.36
CA GLN A 129 2.30 -2.50 -8.72
C GLN A 129 2.50 -4.01 -8.89
N GLY A 130 2.70 -4.43 -10.14
CA GLY A 130 2.92 -5.84 -10.48
C GLY A 130 1.65 -6.67 -10.39
N MET A 131 0.51 -6.08 -10.78
CA MET A 131 -0.77 -6.78 -10.77
C MET A 131 -0.80 -7.85 -11.85
N VAL A 132 -1.37 -9.01 -11.50
CA VAL A 132 -1.59 -10.13 -12.43
C VAL A 132 -3.04 -10.57 -12.27
N PRO A 133 -3.94 -10.27 -13.23
CA PRO A 133 -3.71 -9.46 -14.44
C PRO A 133 -3.46 -7.95 -14.18
N ALA A 134 -2.89 -7.26 -15.18
CA ALA A 134 -2.37 -5.89 -15.04
C ALA A 134 -3.44 -4.82 -14.68
N ASN A 135 -4.71 -5.11 -14.93
CA ASN A 135 -5.84 -4.21 -14.70
C ASN A 135 -6.54 -4.41 -13.34
N GLU A 136 -6.04 -5.28 -12.45
CA GLU A 136 -6.66 -5.48 -11.14
C GLU A 136 -6.51 -4.27 -10.20
N SER A 137 -7.61 -3.74 -9.67
CA SER A 137 -7.58 -2.89 -8.48
C SER A 137 -7.41 -3.71 -7.20
N ARG A 138 -6.40 -3.36 -6.39
CA ARG A 138 -6.16 -3.97 -5.06
C ARG A 138 -6.48 -3.04 -3.90
N ILE A 139 -6.86 -1.80 -4.20
CA ILE A 139 -7.16 -0.78 -3.21
C ILE A 139 -8.37 -1.16 -2.36
N GLY A 140 -9.46 -1.61 -2.99
CA GLY A 140 -10.67 -1.98 -2.24
C GLY A 140 -10.44 -3.12 -1.26
N GLU A 141 -9.66 -4.12 -1.66
CA GLU A 141 -9.27 -5.21 -0.77
C GLU A 141 -8.37 -4.76 0.37
N LEU A 142 -7.32 -4.00 0.08
CA LEU A 142 -6.43 -3.47 1.11
C LEU A 142 -7.22 -2.66 2.15
N VAL A 143 -8.09 -1.76 1.70
CA VAL A 143 -8.96 -0.93 2.56
C VAL A 143 -9.91 -1.81 3.36
N GLY A 144 -10.65 -2.71 2.69
CA GLY A 144 -11.64 -3.57 3.33
C GLY A 144 -11.03 -4.53 4.35
N THR A 145 -9.85 -5.07 4.06
CA THR A 145 -9.14 -5.98 4.96
C THR A 145 -8.63 -5.25 6.19
N LEU A 146 -8.01 -4.07 6.04
CA LEU A 146 -7.52 -3.30 7.19
C LEU A 146 -8.66 -2.75 8.04
N LEU A 147 -9.71 -2.20 7.45
CA LEU A 147 -10.89 -1.76 8.19
C LEU A 147 -11.52 -2.91 8.99
N SER A 148 -11.69 -4.07 8.36
CA SER A 148 -12.25 -5.25 9.01
C SER A 148 -11.38 -5.73 10.17
N HIS A 149 -10.06 -5.72 10.01
CA HIS A 149 -9.13 -6.11 11.06
C HIS A 149 -9.13 -5.11 12.23
N PHE A 150 -9.03 -3.81 11.96
CA PHE A 150 -9.08 -2.80 13.03
C PHE A 150 -10.41 -2.83 13.79
N LYS A 151 -11.54 -2.99 13.08
CA LYS A 151 -12.86 -3.19 13.69
C LYS A 151 -12.88 -4.42 14.61
N SER A 152 -12.29 -5.54 14.19
CA SER A 152 -12.21 -6.76 15.03
C SER A 152 -11.37 -6.57 16.30
N GLU A 153 -10.39 -5.67 16.27
CA GLU A 153 -9.58 -5.30 17.43
C GLU A 153 -10.17 -4.15 18.26
N LYS A 154 -11.42 -3.74 17.99
CA LYS A 154 -12.08 -2.59 18.62
C LYS A 154 -11.29 -1.28 18.46
N ARG A 155 -10.53 -1.15 17.37
CA ARG A 155 -9.80 0.07 17.01
C ARG A 155 -10.43 0.72 15.79
N LYS A 156 -10.30 2.05 15.70
CA LYS A 156 -10.69 2.80 14.50
C LYS A 156 -9.46 2.99 13.60
N LEU A 157 -9.66 2.80 12.30
CA LEU A 157 -8.71 3.19 11.26
C LEU A 157 -9.39 4.25 10.42
N GLN A 158 -8.81 5.45 10.36
CA GLN A 158 -9.34 6.50 9.50
C GLN A 158 -9.03 6.18 8.04
N VAL A 159 -10.02 6.27 7.15
CA VAL A 159 -9.81 6.15 5.70
C VAL A 159 -10.25 7.46 5.06
N ASN A 160 -9.35 8.10 4.32
CA ASN A 160 -9.63 9.34 3.60
C ASN A 160 -9.48 9.12 2.10
N ILE A 161 -10.40 9.69 1.33
CA ILE A 161 -10.32 9.72 -0.12
C ILE A 161 -10.08 11.17 -0.49
N ALA A 162 -8.92 11.45 -1.08
CA ALA A 162 -8.51 12.82 -1.35
C ALA A 162 -7.67 12.90 -2.63
N SER A 163 -7.84 13.99 -3.36
CA SER A 163 -6.97 14.39 -4.46
C SER A 163 -6.96 15.92 -4.47
N PRO A 164 -5.89 16.57 -4.01
CA PRO A 164 -4.60 16.00 -3.60
C PRO A 164 -4.59 15.36 -2.20
N ILE A 165 -3.67 14.42 -1.94
CA ILE A 165 -3.48 13.77 -0.61
C ILE A 165 -2.44 14.53 0.22
N GLN A 166 -2.79 14.90 1.45
CA GLN A 166 -1.84 15.47 2.42
C GLN A 166 -1.19 14.37 3.27
N CYS A 167 0.12 14.42 3.46
CA CYS A 167 0.87 13.44 4.25
C CYS A 167 2.14 14.04 4.88
N SER A 168 2.81 13.26 5.73
CA SER A 168 4.11 13.63 6.29
C SER A 168 5.17 12.59 5.96
N MET A 169 6.17 12.98 5.15
CA MET A 169 7.29 12.11 4.79
C MET A 169 8.55 12.56 5.53
N ASN A 170 9.12 11.66 6.34
CA ASN A 170 10.30 11.94 7.17
C ASN A 170 10.10 13.17 8.10
N GLY A 171 8.90 13.34 8.65
CA GLY A 171 8.56 14.48 9.52
C GLY A 171 8.29 15.80 8.79
N ARG A 172 8.31 15.81 7.44
CA ARG A 172 7.98 16.99 6.64
C ARG A 172 6.64 16.79 5.96
N LYS A 173 5.73 17.77 6.15
CA LYS A 173 4.45 17.81 5.45
C LYS A 173 4.70 17.93 3.94
N CYS A 174 4.00 17.14 3.15
CA CYS A 174 4.02 17.20 1.70
C CYS A 174 2.69 16.72 1.12
N THR A 175 2.47 17.10 -0.13
CA THR A 175 1.27 16.75 -0.88
C THR A 175 1.60 15.74 -1.98
N ILE A 176 0.74 14.74 -2.17
CA ILE A 176 0.80 13.80 -3.29
C ILE A 176 -0.35 14.08 -4.25
N ILE A 177 -0.02 14.31 -5.51
CA ILE A 177 -0.98 14.52 -6.60
C ILE A 177 -0.86 13.35 -7.57
N VAL A 178 -1.98 12.92 -8.15
CA VAL A 178 -1.98 11.93 -9.23
C VAL A 178 -2.24 12.68 -10.53
N GLU A 179 -1.36 12.52 -11.51
CA GLU A 179 -1.47 13.18 -12.81
C GLU A 179 -1.28 12.17 -13.96
N PRO A 180 -2.14 12.18 -14.97
CA PRO A 180 -1.89 11.43 -16.19
C PRO A 180 -0.72 12.05 -16.96
N LYS A 181 0.14 11.22 -17.54
CA LYS A 181 1.28 11.69 -18.34
C LYS A 181 1.41 10.90 -19.64
N ILE A 182 1.48 11.63 -20.76
CA ILE A 182 1.76 11.07 -22.09
C ILE A 182 3.15 10.39 -22.04
N ASN A 183 3.25 9.20 -22.64
CA ASN A 183 4.45 8.34 -22.63
C ASN A 183 4.83 7.74 -21.26
N GLN A 184 3.92 7.71 -20.28
CA GLN A 184 4.12 6.98 -19.03
C GLN A 184 3.61 5.54 -19.18
N SER A 185 4.50 4.55 -19.18
CA SER A 185 4.10 3.13 -19.33
C SER A 185 3.57 2.50 -18.03
N GLN A 186 4.09 2.93 -16.88
CA GLN A 186 3.73 2.41 -15.55
C GLN A 186 3.76 3.54 -14.52
N PRO A 187 2.99 3.45 -13.41
CA PRO A 187 2.99 4.50 -12.40
C PRO A 187 4.38 4.82 -11.84
N ASP A 188 4.75 6.09 -11.78
CA ASP A 188 6.05 6.51 -11.24
C ASP A 188 6.00 7.86 -10.52
N PHE A 189 6.82 8.00 -9.47
CA PHE A 189 6.87 9.22 -8.66
C PHE A 189 7.88 10.23 -9.21
N THR A 190 7.51 11.50 -9.15
CA THR A 190 8.41 12.63 -9.43
C THR A 190 8.27 13.69 -8.33
N LYS A 191 9.33 14.47 -8.12
CA LYS A 191 9.32 15.56 -7.13
C LYS A 191 8.60 16.78 -7.69
N SER A 192 7.78 17.42 -6.86
CA SER A 192 7.17 18.73 -7.13
C SER A 192 7.57 19.75 -6.06
N ARG A 193 7.12 21.00 -6.20
CA ARG A 193 7.41 22.09 -5.23
C ARG A 193 6.81 21.81 -3.85
N SER A 194 5.59 21.30 -3.80
CA SER A 194 4.82 21.04 -2.56
C SER A 194 4.88 19.58 -2.09
N GLY A 195 5.49 18.69 -2.87
CA GLY A 195 5.63 17.29 -2.52
C GLY A 195 6.00 16.42 -3.71
N TYR A 196 5.08 15.57 -4.13
CA TYR A 196 5.32 14.59 -5.19
C TYR A 196 4.12 14.41 -6.11
N ILE A 197 4.40 14.04 -7.35
CA ILE A 197 3.40 13.67 -8.34
C ILE A 197 3.59 12.19 -8.64
N LEU A 198 2.52 11.41 -8.51
CA LEU A 198 2.42 10.07 -9.09
C LEU A 198 1.94 10.24 -10.53
N ASN A 199 2.87 10.11 -11.48
CA ASN A 199 2.53 10.06 -12.90
C ASN A 199 1.93 8.68 -13.19
N VAL A 200 0.73 8.66 -13.74
CA VAL A 200 0.07 7.43 -14.20
C VAL A 200 -0.03 7.44 -15.72
N PRO A 201 -0.15 6.27 -16.38
CA PRO A 201 -0.41 6.21 -17.81
C PRO A 201 -1.59 7.11 -18.19
N GLY A 202 -1.32 8.10 -19.04
CA GLY A 202 -2.36 8.91 -19.68
C GLY A 202 -2.88 8.19 -20.92
N ASN A 203 -4.19 8.22 -21.13
CA ASN A 203 -4.79 7.87 -22.41
C ASN A 203 -4.55 8.97 -23.44
#